data_AF-A0A382R4K9-F1
#
_entry.id   AF-A0A382R4K9-F1
#
_cell.length_a   1.000
_cell.length_b   1.000
_cell.length_c   1.000
_cell.angle_alpha   90.00
_cell.angle_beta   90.00
_cell.angle_gamma   90.00
#
_symmetry.space_group_name_H-M   'P 1'
#
loop_
_entity.id
_entity.type
_entity.pdbx_description
1 polymer ?
#
loop_
_entity_poly.entity_id
_entity_poly.type
_entity_poly.pdbx_seq_one_letter_code
_entity_poly.pdbx_strand_id
1 'polypeptide(L)'
;MAPLGQAEEATAPPKPRILLVEDKSALREFEVDAAKVAEMVSEGLKQLTGSPSVATAWLSLLTPADTVAIKVNSVPGPIGGTRKAVVDAVVRGLLEARLPPDRIIIWDQSLASLGAAGFGGLAKRHGVRLAGSRDAGWDESVTYESSIVGTLVAGDLGFEREGENSSRKSHLSRLLTGELTRIISICPLINHNQAGVSGHLVGLVDGSMDNSRRFGVNASILSVAVPEILALEDAKQRR
;
A
#
# COMPACT_ATOMS: atom_id res chain seq x y z
N MET A 1 38.06 2.86 33.25
CA MET A 1 36.62 2.66 33.00
C MET A 1 36.11 3.89 32.29
N ALA A 2 35.64 3.77 31.05
CA ALA A 2 35.01 4.88 30.34
C ALA A 2 33.57 5.04 30.84
N PRO A 3 33.05 6.27 31.01
CA PRO A 3 31.67 6.46 31.43
C PRO A 3 30.71 6.04 30.31
N LEU A 4 29.66 5.30 30.70
CA LEU A 4 28.55 4.95 29.82
C LEU A 4 27.88 6.24 29.35
N GLY A 5 27.81 6.43 28.02
CA GLY A 5 27.15 7.58 27.41
C GLY A 5 25.70 7.64 27.85
N GLN A 6 25.26 8.81 28.31
CA GLN A 6 23.87 9.08 28.59
C GLN A 6 23.08 8.97 27.28
N ALA A 7 22.04 8.13 27.28
CA ALA A 7 21.11 8.07 26.16
C ALA A 7 20.47 9.46 26.01
N GLU A 8 20.67 10.05 24.83
CA GLU A 8 20.08 11.34 24.47
C GLU A 8 18.55 11.22 24.56
N GLU A 9 17.94 12.12 25.33
CA GLU A 9 16.49 12.13 25.57
C GLU A 9 15.79 12.40 24.24
N ALA A 10 15.21 11.36 23.65
CA ALA A 10 14.56 11.43 22.35
C ALA A 10 13.47 12.51 22.39
N THR A 11 13.61 13.54 21.55
CA THR A 11 12.58 14.58 21.36
C THR A 11 11.23 13.92 21.12
N ALA A 12 10.22 14.32 21.89
CA ALA A 12 8.88 13.78 21.78
C ALA A 12 8.41 13.86 20.31
N PRO A 13 7.88 12.76 19.73
CA PRO A 13 7.50 12.76 18.34
C PRO A 13 6.42 13.82 18.09
N PRO A 14 6.44 14.50 16.94
CA PRO A 14 5.42 15.49 16.61
C PRO A 14 4.03 14.84 16.66
N LYS A 15 3.06 15.56 17.21
CA LYS A 15 1.68 15.04 17.30
C LYS A 15 1.16 14.72 15.90
N PRO A 16 0.60 13.51 15.67
CA PRO A 16 0.06 13.15 14.37
C PRO A 16 -1.10 14.09 14.02
N ARG A 17 -1.11 14.61 12.80
CA ARG A 17 -2.23 15.39 12.26
C ARG A 17 -3.22 14.43 11.61
N ILE A 18 -4.44 14.38 12.15
CA ILE A 18 -5.55 13.59 11.61
C ILE A 18 -6.58 14.60 11.07
N LEU A 19 -6.99 14.40 9.83
CA LEU A 19 -8.03 15.21 9.19
C LEU A 19 -9.24 14.34 8.86
N LEU A 20 -10.41 14.87 9.16
CA LEU A 20 -11.69 14.25 8.84
C LEU A 20 -12.42 15.15 7.85
N VAL A 21 -12.81 14.58 6.71
CA VAL A 21 -13.71 15.20 5.74
C VAL A 21 -14.91 14.29 5.58
N GLU A 22 -16.10 14.84 5.73
CA GLU A 22 -17.36 14.10 5.58
C GLU A 22 -18.33 14.84 4.67
N ASP A 23 -18.98 14.09 3.77
CA ASP A 23 -20.21 14.47 3.08
C ASP A 23 -21.18 13.29 3.18
N LYS A 24 -22.21 13.43 4.02
CA LYS A 24 -23.21 12.38 4.27
C LYS A 24 -24.05 12.05 3.04
N SER A 25 -24.04 12.92 2.02
CA SER A 25 -24.73 12.70 0.76
C SER A 25 -23.86 12.01 -0.30
N ALA A 26 -22.59 11.69 0.00
CA ALA A 26 -21.69 10.96 -0.90
C ALA A 26 -22.08 9.47 -1.09
N LEU A 27 -23.04 8.97 -0.30
CA LEU A 27 -23.60 7.64 -0.44
C LEU A 27 -25.13 7.74 -0.32
N ARG A 28 -25.85 7.23 -1.32
CA ARG A 28 -27.31 7.15 -1.30
C ARG A 28 -27.74 5.78 -1.79
N GLU A 29 -28.57 5.08 -1.02
CA GLU A 29 -29.12 3.77 -1.41
C GLU A 29 -28.00 2.77 -1.82
N PHE A 30 -26.88 2.80 -1.09
CA PHE A 30 -25.65 2.02 -1.36
C PHE A 30 -24.89 2.39 -2.64
N GLU A 31 -25.36 3.37 -3.40
CA GLU A 31 -24.66 3.94 -4.55
C GLU A 31 -23.75 5.09 -4.12
N VAL A 32 -22.49 5.02 -4.54
CA VAL A 32 -21.46 6.02 -4.24
C VAL A 32 -21.55 7.16 -5.26
N ASP A 33 -21.71 8.39 -4.78
CA ASP A 33 -21.56 9.58 -5.62
C ASP A 33 -20.07 9.89 -5.82
N ALA A 34 -19.57 9.58 -7.01
CA ALA A 34 -18.15 9.73 -7.34
C ALA A 34 -17.69 11.20 -7.36
N ALA A 35 -18.58 12.16 -7.66
CA ALA A 35 -18.23 13.57 -7.66
C ALA A 35 -17.99 14.07 -6.23
N LYS A 36 -18.90 13.72 -5.32
CA LYS A 36 -18.78 14.05 -3.89
C LYS A 36 -17.55 13.41 -3.25
N VAL A 37 -17.26 12.16 -3.59
CA VAL A 37 -16.02 11.50 -3.14
C VAL A 37 -14.78 12.24 -3.65
N ALA A 38 -14.78 12.71 -4.90
CA ALA A 38 -13.67 13.47 -5.45
C ALA A 38 -13.50 14.84 -4.76
N GLU A 39 -14.60 15.51 -4.44
CA GLU A 39 -14.60 16.76 -3.64
C GLU A 39 -14.02 16.52 -2.24
N MET A 40 -14.45 15.46 -1.56
CA MET A 40 -13.92 15.12 -0.23
C MET A 40 -12.41 14.82 -0.25
N VAL A 41 -11.93 14.05 -1.25
CA VAL A 41 -10.49 13.78 -1.42
C VAL A 41 -9.72 15.08 -1.68
N SER A 42 -10.25 15.94 -2.54
CA SER A 42 -9.65 17.24 -2.89
C SER A 42 -9.55 18.16 -1.67
N GLU A 43 -10.61 18.25 -0.86
CA GLU A 43 -10.60 19.03 0.37
C GLU A 43 -9.64 18.47 1.42
N GLY A 44 -9.65 17.15 1.63
CA GLY A 44 -8.73 16.52 2.57
C GLY A 44 -7.27 16.78 2.21
N LEU A 45 -6.93 16.70 0.91
CA LEU A 45 -5.58 16.95 0.43
C LEU A 45 -5.17 18.43 0.58
N LYS A 46 -6.06 19.38 0.24
CA LYS A 46 -5.80 20.82 0.41
C LYS A 46 -5.61 21.17 1.88
N GLN A 47 -6.46 20.67 2.79
CA GLN A 47 -6.32 20.91 4.23
C GLN A 47 -5.06 20.27 4.82
N LEU A 48 -4.67 19.09 4.33
CA LEU A 48 -3.45 18.41 4.79
C LEU A 48 -2.20 19.23 4.48
N THR A 49 -2.13 19.72 3.25
CA THR A 49 -0.96 20.40 2.69
C THR A 49 -0.98 21.92 2.89
N GLY A 50 -2.12 22.51 3.25
CA GLY A 50 -2.30 23.96 3.29
C GLY A 50 -2.29 24.61 1.89
N SER A 51 -2.45 23.82 0.83
CA SER A 51 -2.34 24.29 -0.56
C SER A 51 -3.68 24.82 -1.09
N PRO A 52 -3.66 25.84 -1.97
CA PRO A 52 -4.87 26.44 -2.52
C PRO A 52 -5.53 25.62 -3.65
N SER A 53 -4.80 24.67 -4.25
CA SER A 53 -5.30 23.80 -5.33
C SER A 53 -4.84 22.35 -5.15
N VAL A 54 -5.57 21.41 -5.76
CA VAL A 54 -5.27 19.97 -5.74
C VAL A 54 -3.92 19.68 -6.39
N ALA A 55 -3.64 20.29 -7.56
CA ALA A 55 -2.37 20.12 -8.26
C ALA A 55 -1.18 20.56 -7.39
N THR A 56 -1.24 21.76 -6.79
CA THR A 56 -0.17 22.24 -5.89
C THR A 56 -0.03 21.37 -4.64
N ALA A 57 -1.15 20.82 -4.13
CA ALA A 57 -1.14 19.96 -2.97
C ALA A 57 -0.41 18.64 -3.26
N TRP A 58 -0.70 17.98 -4.39
CA TRP A 58 0.04 16.79 -4.80
C TRP A 58 1.52 17.12 -5.02
N LEU A 59 1.84 18.19 -5.73
CA LEU A 59 3.22 18.60 -5.99
C LEU A 59 4.01 19.00 -4.72
N SER A 60 3.35 19.22 -3.58
CA SER A 60 4.03 19.37 -2.27
C SER A 60 4.47 18.05 -1.64
N LEU A 61 3.88 16.92 -2.06
CA LEU A 61 4.13 15.57 -1.51
C LEU A 61 4.96 14.70 -2.46
N LEU A 62 4.94 15.01 -3.75
CA LEU A 62 5.57 14.23 -4.82
C LEU A 62 6.03 15.13 -5.96
N THR A 63 6.77 14.56 -6.89
CA THR A 63 7.31 15.23 -8.07
C THR A 63 6.84 14.50 -9.34
N PRO A 64 6.79 15.16 -10.51
CA PRO A 64 6.53 14.47 -11.77
C PRO A 64 7.55 13.38 -12.13
N ALA A 65 8.72 13.39 -11.46
CA ALA A 65 9.75 12.38 -11.58
C ALA A 65 9.49 11.11 -10.75
N ASP A 66 8.46 11.11 -9.89
CA ASP A 66 8.09 9.96 -9.09
C ASP A 66 7.31 8.91 -9.90
N THR A 67 7.52 7.64 -9.57
CA THR A 67 6.61 6.54 -9.92
C THR A 67 5.75 6.25 -8.71
N VAL A 68 4.46 6.56 -8.81
CA VAL A 68 3.51 6.54 -7.70
C VAL A 68 2.69 5.26 -7.75
N ALA A 69 2.84 4.42 -6.73
CA ALA A 69 1.94 3.30 -6.51
C ALA A 69 0.75 3.71 -5.63
N ILE A 70 -0.46 3.40 -6.10
CA ILE A 70 -1.69 3.48 -5.32
C ILE A 70 -1.98 2.07 -4.81
N LYS A 71 -1.65 1.82 -3.54
CA LYS A 71 -1.92 0.54 -2.88
C LYS A 71 -3.40 0.41 -2.56
N VAL A 72 -4.03 -0.61 -3.12
CA VAL A 72 -5.42 -0.98 -2.85
C VAL A 72 -5.50 -2.32 -2.13
N ASN A 73 -6.68 -2.68 -1.62
CA ASN A 73 -7.02 -4.03 -1.19
C ASN A 73 -8.08 -4.59 -2.14
N SER A 74 -7.66 -5.50 -3.02
CA SER A 74 -8.47 -6.07 -4.11
C SER A 74 -9.04 -7.46 -3.77
N VAL A 75 -8.46 -8.15 -2.78
CA VAL A 75 -8.82 -9.54 -2.42
C VAL A 75 -10.31 -9.68 -2.05
N PRO A 76 -10.94 -8.77 -1.29
CA PRO A 76 -12.37 -8.84 -0.98
C PRO A 76 -13.29 -8.57 -2.19
N GLY A 77 -12.73 -8.37 -3.39
CA GLY A 77 -13.48 -8.19 -4.63
C GLY A 77 -14.07 -6.80 -4.81
N PRO A 78 -14.95 -6.62 -5.81
CA PRO A 78 -15.38 -5.30 -6.29
C PRO A 78 -16.26 -4.52 -5.30
N ILE A 79 -16.88 -5.21 -4.34
CA ILE A 79 -17.81 -4.65 -3.34
C ILE A 79 -17.13 -4.50 -1.97
N GLY A 80 -16.36 -5.49 -1.52
CA GLY A 80 -15.73 -5.47 -0.19
C GLY A 80 -14.42 -4.68 -0.14
N GLY A 81 -13.68 -4.62 -1.25
CA GLY A 81 -12.35 -4.04 -1.30
C GLY A 81 -12.32 -2.51 -1.30
N THR A 82 -11.14 -1.95 -1.60
CA THR A 82 -10.94 -0.50 -1.72
C THR A 82 -11.98 0.12 -2.65
N ARG A 83 -12.59 1.23 -2.21
CA ARG A 83 -13.61 1.95 -2.98
C ARG A 83 -12.99 2.56 -4.22
N LYS A 84 -13.43 2.11 -5.40
CA LYS A 84 -12.95 2.57 -6.70
C LYS A 84 -13.09 4.08 -6.90
N ALA A 85 -14.15 4.70 -6.39
CA ALA A 85 -14.34 6.16 -6.47
C ALA A 85 -13.21 6.96 -5.79
N VAL A 86 -12.65 6.44 -4.68
CA VAL A 86 -11.51 7.10 -4.00
C VAL A 86 -10.24 6.97 -4.83
N VAL A 87 -9.99 5.78 -5.38
CA VAL A 87 -8.84 5.52 -6.28
C VAL A 87 -8.94 6.37 -7.54
N ASP A 88 -10.12 6.45 -8.15
CA ASP A 88 -10.44 7.28 -9.32
C ASP A 88 -10.17 8.76 -9.05
N ALA A 89 -10.59 9.27 -7.89
CA ALA A 89 -10.31 10.65 -7.47
C ALA A 89 -8.81 10.92 -7.30
N VAL A 90 -8.07 10.01 -6.66
CA VAL A 90 -6.61 10.13 -6.51
C VAL A 90 -5.92 10.10 -7.87
N VAL A 91 -6.25 9.16 -8.76
CA VAL A 91 -5.68 9.08 -10.11
C VAL A 91 -5.91 10.39 -10.88
N ARG A 92 -7.13 10.93 -10.87
CA ARG A 92 -7.43 12.21 -11.52
C ARG A 92 -6.59 13.36 -10.95
N GLY A 93 -6.47 13.44 -9.63
CA GLY A 93 -5.67 14.48 -8.98
C GLY A 93 -4.17 14.41 -9.35
N LEU A 94 -3.61 13.20 -9.45
CA LEU A 94 -2.23 13.00 -9.91
C LEU A 94 -2.04 13.41 -11.38
N LEU A 95 -3.01 13.08 -12.25
CA LEU A 95 -2.99 13.50 -13.66
C LEU A 95 -3.13 15.01 -13.82
N GLU A 96 -3.96 15.66 -12.99
CA GLU A 96 -4.11 17.12 -12.94
C GLU A 96 -2.80 17.80 -12.51
N ALA A 97 -2.08 17.18 -11.57
CA ALA A 97 -0.72 17.54 -11.17
C ALA A 97 0.36 17.23 -12.24
N ARG A 98 -0.05 16.79 -13.44
CA ARG A 98 0.80 16.49 -14.61
C ARG A 98 1.75 15.32 -14.41
N LEU A 99 1.41 14.36 -13.56
CA LEU A 99 2.15 13.09 -13.52
C LEU A 99 1.86 12.29 -14.80
N PRO A 100 2.90 11.77 -15.47
CA PRO A 100 2.70 10.89 -16.61
C PRO A 100 1.86 9.65 -16.23
N PRO A 101 0.84 9.27 -17.02
CA PRO A 101 -0.02 8.12 -16.71
C PRO A 101 0.75 6.80 -16.50
N ASP A 102 1.84 6.60 -17.24
CA ASP A 102 2.75 5.44 -17.14
C ASP A 102 3.56 5.40 -15.84
N ARG A 103 3.54 6.48 -15.06
CA ARG A 103 4.15 6.57 -13.72
C ARG A 103 3.14 6.44 -12.59
N ILE A 104 1.86 6.24 -12.90
CA ILE A 104 0.81 5.98 -11.92
C ILE A 104 0.45 4.50 -12.01
N ILE A 105 0.58 3.78 -10.90
CA ILE A 105 0.39 2.33 -10.86
C ILE A 105 -0.63 1.99 -9.78
N ILE A 106 -1.75 1.38 -10.15
CA ILE A 106 -2.65 0.76 -9.17
C ILE A 106 -2.08 -0.61 -8.82
N TRP A 107 -1.84 -0.83 -7.53
CA TRP A 107 -1.02 -1.93 -7.07
C TRP A 107 -1.66 -2.70 -5.91
N ASP A 108 -1.52 -4.03 -5.95
CA ASP A 108 -1.83 -4.96 -4.86
C ASP A 108 -1.00 -6.26 -5.04
N GLN A 109 -1.27 -7.30 -4.24
CA GLN A 109 -0.49 -8.54 -4.26
C GLN A 109 -0.53 -9.28 -5.61
N SER A 110 -1.63 -9.21 -6.37
CA SER A 110 -1.84 -10.00 -7.58
C SER A 110 -2.65 -9.23 -8.63
N LEU A 111 -2.20 -9.30 -9.90
CA LEU A 111 -2.87 -8.72 -11.05
C LEU A 111 -4.24 -9.36 -11.30
N ALA A 112 -4.37 -10.65 -11.01
CA ALA A 112 -5.64 -11.38 -11.13
C ALA A 112 -6.71 -10.83 -10.17
N SER A 113 -6.35 -10.60 -8.90
CA SER A 113 -7.26 -10.05 -7.90
C SER A 113 -7.64 -8.60 -8.23
N LEU A 114 -6.69 -7.79 -8.71
CA LEU A 114 -6.95 -6.45 -9.20
C LEU A 114 -7.95 -6.44 -10.37
N GLY A 115 -7.80 -7.37 -11.32
CA GLY A 115 -8.73 -7.58 -12.41
C GLY A 115 -10.14 -7.94 -11.92
N ALA A 116 -10.25 -8.93 -11.03
CA ALA A 116 -11.51 -9.38 -10.45
C ALA A 116 -12.22 -8.29 -9.61
N ALA A 117 -11.47 -7.40 -8.95
CA ALA A 117 -12.02 -6.25 -8.22
C ALA A 117 -12.49 -5.10 -9.13
N GLY A 118 -12.21 -5.18 -10.44
CA GLY A 118 -12.63 -4.21 -11.45
C GLY A 118 -11.68 -3.03 -11.64
N PHE A 119 -10.44 -3.08 -11.12
CA PHE A 119 -9.47 -2.00 -11.31
C PHE A 119 -8.94 -1.91 -12.74
N GLY A 120 -8.97 -3.01 -13.52
CA GLY A 120 -8.54 -2.99 -14.92
C GLY A 120 -9.33 -1.99 -15.79
N GLY A 121 -10.64 -1.88 -15.58
CA GLY A 121 -11.47 -0.90 -16.30
C GLY A 121 -11.14 0.54 -15.92
N LEU A 122 -10.84 0.78 -14.64
CA LEU A 122 -10.42 2.09 -14.13
C LEU A 122 -9.04 2.47 -14.69
N ALA A 123 -8.08 1.55 -14.65
CA ALA A 123 -6.73 1.76 -15.18
C ALA A 123 -6.77 2.11 -16.67
N LYS A 124 -7.51 1.33 -17.46
CA LYS A 124 -7.70 1.55 -18.90
C LYS A 124 -8.33 2.92 -19.21
N ARG A 125 -9.32 3.35 -18.43
CA ARG A 125 -10.00 4.64 -18.62
C ARG A 125 -9.03 5.83 -18.54
N HIS A 126 -8.06 5.75 -17.64
CA HIS A 126 -7.10 6.82 -17.38
C HIS A 126 -5.75 6.63 -18.06
N GLY A 127 -5.54 5.50 -18.74
CA GLY A 127 -4.24 5.15 -19.33
C GLY A 127 -3.14 4.88 -18.30
N VAL A 128 -3.51 4.55 -17.05
CA VAL A 128 -2.56 4.25 -15.97
C VAL A 128 -2.29 2.74 -15.88
N ARG A 129 -1.25 2.37 -15.14
CA ARG A 129 -0.81 0.97 -15.04
C ARG A 129 -1.52 0.21 -13.93
N LEU A 130 -1.52 -1.11 -14.09
CA LEU A 130 -1.94 -2.08 -13.08
C LEU A 130 -0.76 -3.02 -12.84
N ALA A 131 -0.40 -3.27 -11.58
CA ALA A 131 0.70 -4.17 -11.25
C ALA A 131 0.38 -5.03 -10.02
N GLY A 132 0.70 -6.33 -10.11
CA GLY A 132 0.65 -7.26 -8.99
C GLY A 132 2.07 -7.60 -8.53
N SER A 133 2.33 -7.60 -7.23
CA SER A 133 3.66 -7.98 -6.70
C SER A 133 4.08 -9.39 -7.12
N ARG A 134 3.15 -10.36 -7.04
CA ARG A 134 3.39 -11.73 -7.47
C ARG A 134 3.75 -11.82 -8.96
N ASP A 135 3.12 -10.99 -9.78
CA ASP A 135 3.31 -10.98 -11.23
C ASP A 135 4.64 -10.31 -11.63
N ALA A 136 5.08 -9.31 -10.86
CA ALA A 136 6.40 -8.68 -11.00
C ALA A 136 7.53 -9.55 -10.44
N GLY A 137 7.20 -10.45 -9.50
CA GLY A 137 8.13 -11.33 -8.82
C GLY A 137 8.85 -10.67 -7.64
N TRP A 138 9.74 -11.44 -7.02
CA TRP A 138 10.30 -11.13 -5.71
C TRP A 138 11.81 -10.94 -5.76
N ASP A 139 12.32 -10.00 -4.98
CA ASP A 139 13.74 -9.67 -4.89
C ASP A 139 14.43 -10.53 -3.82
N GLU A 140 15.21 -11.51 -4.26
CA GLU A 140 15.94 -12.42 -3.36
C GLU A 140 16.98 -11.70 -2.49
N SER A 141 17.40 -10.48 -2.89
CA SER A 141 18.38 -9.70 -2.14
C SER A 141 17.78 -8.90 -0.99
N VAL A 142 16.46 -8.74 -0.94
CA VAL A 142 15.74 -8.03 0.14
C VAL A 142 14.80 -9.01 0.83
N THR A 143 15.34 -9.65 1.88
CA THR A 143 14.68 -10.75 2.61
C THR A 143 14.34 -10.33 4.03
N TYR A 144 13.15 -10.71 4.49
CA TYR A 144 12.76 -10.75 5.88
C TYR A 144 12.71 -12.21 6.37
N GLU A 145 13.51 -12.52 7.39
CA GLU A 145 13.58 -13.84 8.00
C GLU A 145 13.13 -13.78 9.47
N SER A 146 12.32 -14.75 9.89
CA SER A 146 11.88 -14.89 11.28
C SER A 146 11.74 -16.35 11.67
N SER A 147 11.59 -16.64 12.97
CA SER A 147 11.42 -18.02 13.46
C SER A 147 10.09 -18.67 13.04
N ILE A 148 9.14 -17.87 12.53
CA ILE A 148 7.83 -18.34 12.09
C ILE A 148 7.95 -19.00 10.73
N VAL A 149 7.71 -20.31 10.65
CA VAL A 149 7.72 -21.04 9.38
C VAL A 149 6.37 -20.85 8.68
N GLY A 150 6.41 -20.49 7.40
CA GLY A 150 5.25 -20.46 6.51
C GLY A 150 5.26 -21.63 5.53
N THR A 151 4.08 -21.99 5.04
CA THR A 151 3.92 -22.90 3.91
C THR A 151 3.89 -22.08 2.62
N LEU A 152 4.88 -22.28 1.75
CA LEU A 152 4.94 -21.65 0.44
C LEU A 152 3.78 -22.16 -0.42
N VAL A 153 3.19 -21.26 -1.21
CA VAL A 153 2.19 -21.61 -2.21
C VAL A 153 2.61 -21.12 -3.58
N ALA A 154 1.93 -21.60 -4.62
CA ALA A 154 2.16 -21.13 -5.99
C ALA A 154 2.16 -19.59 -6.04
N GLY A 155 3.27 -19.03 -6.51
CA GLY A 155 3.50 -17.60 -6.57
C GLY A 155 4.48 -17.06 -5.53
N ASP A 156 4.75 -17.78 -4.44
CA ASP A 156 5.83 -17.42 -3.53
C ASP A 156 7.18 -17.88 -4.11
N LEU A 157 8.27 -17.19 -3.75
CA LEU A 157 9.61 -17.56 -4.18
C LEU A 157 10.03 -18.89 -3.52
N GLY A 158 10.58 -19.80 -4.33
CA GLY A 158 11.01 -21.12 -3.86
C GLY A 158 9.89 -22.16 -3.74
N PHE A 159 8.66 -21.84 -4.16
CA PHE A 159 7.59 -22.84 -4.23
C PHE A 159 7.88 -23.89 -5.32
N GLU A 160 7.83 -25.17 -4.95
CA GLU A 160 8.00 -26.31 -5.84
C GLU A 160 6.79 -27.24 -5.78
N ARG A 161 6.25 -27.65 -6.94
CA ARG A 161 5.01 -28.44 -7.00
C ARG A 161 5.10 -29.80 -6.29
N GLU A 162 6.28 -30.42 -6.30
CA GLU A 162 6.52 -31.76 -5.74
C GLU A 162 7.69 -31.74 -4.73
N GLY A 163 7.90 -30.61 -4.05
CA GLY A 163 9.01 -30.39 -3.12
C GLY A 163 8.56 -30.01 -1.70
N GLU A 164 9.56 -29.79 -0.83
CA GLU A 164 9.33 -29.26 0.51
C GLU A 164 9.03 -27.75 0.45
N ASN A 165 7.79 -27.38 0.74
CA ASN A 165 7.32 -26.00 0.65
C ASN A 165 7.26 -25.30 2.01
N SER A 166 8.31 -25.45 2.82
CA SER A 166 8.43 -24.78 4.12
C SER A 166 9.51 -23.70 4.06
N SER A 167 9.22 -22.49 4.55
CA SER A 167 10.20 -21.41 4.56
C SER A 167 9.99 -20.41 5.68
N ARG A 168 11.10 -19.91 6.22
CA ARG A 168 11.17 -18.82 7.20
C ARG A 168 11.39 -17.45 6.57
N LYS A 169 11.47 -17.40 5.24
CA LYS A 169 11.83 -16.21 4.48
C LYS A 169 10.62 -15.65 3.75
N SER A 170 10.59 -14.32 3.68
CA SER A 170 9.72 -13.53 2.83
C SER A 170 10.60 -12.53 2.09
N HIS A 171 10.25 -12.20 0.87
CA HIS A 171 11.04 -11.41 -0.06
C HIS A 171 10.20 -10.23 -0.55
N LEU A 172 10.83 -9.07 -0.66
CA LEU A 172 10.14 -7.86 -1.09
C LEU A 172 9.84 -7.92 -2.59
N SER A 173 8.71 -7.37 -2.99
CA SER A 173 8.29 -7.26 -4.40
C SER A 173 9.31 -6.45 -5.21
N ARG A 174 9.62 -6.92 -6.43
CA ARG A 174 10.46 -6.19 -7.38
C ARG A 174 9.88 -4.85 -7.82
N LEU A 175 8.57 -4.64 -7.63
CA LEU A 175 7.98 -3.31 -7.82
C LEU A 175 8.59 -2.31 -6.84
N LEU A 176 8.72 -2.69 -5.58
CA LEU A 176 9.20 -1.82 -4.51
C LEU A 176 10.72 -1.63 -4.58
N THR A 177 11.49 -2.68 -4.85
CA THR A 177 12.95 -2.57 -4.98
C THR A 177 13.41 -1.98 -6.32
N GLY A 178 12.52 -1.99 -7.32
CA GLY A 178 12.81 -1.56 -8.68
C GLY A 178 12.37 -0.13 -8.99
N GLU A 179 11.07 0.05 -9.27
CA GLU A 179 10.58 1.24 -9.96
C GLU A 179 9.76 2.21 -9.10
N LEU A 180 9.19 1.76 -7.98
CA LEU A 180 8.31 2.59 -7.15
C LEU A 180 9.12 3.59 -6.32
N THR A 181 8.67 4.85 -6.27
CA THR A 181 9.32 5.90 -5.47
C THR A 181 8.39 6.52 -4.42
N ARG A 182 7.07 6.39 -4.61
CA ARG A 182 6.04 6.88 -3.69
C ARG A 182 4.91 5.87 -3.59
N ILE A 183 4.36 5.73 -2.39
CA ILE A 183 3.18 4.89 -2.14
C ILE A 183 2.08 5.75 -1.52
N ILE A 184 0.90 5.73 -2.16
CA ILE A 184 -0.35 6.23 -1.61
C ILE A 184 -1.19 5.02 -1.23
N SER A 185 -1.39 4.80 0.07
CA SER A 185 -2.16 3.66 0.56
C SER A 185 -3.64 4.03 0.76
N ILE A 186 -4.54 3.27 0.14
CA ILE A 186 -6.00 3.48 0.24
C ILE A 186 -6.64 2.17 0.70
N CYS A 187 -6.86 2.05 2.01
CA CYS A 187 -7.41 0.85 2.63
C CYS A 187 -8.92 0.95 2.85
N PRO A 188 -9.68 -0.12 2.61
CA PRO A 188 -11.07 -0.19 3.03
C PRO A 188 -11.12 -0.43 4.55
N LEU A 189 -12.01 0.24 5.27
CA LEU A 189 -12.26 -0.02 6.68
C LEU A 189 -13.15 -1.27 6.84
N ILE A 190 -12.57 -2.43 6.58
CA ILE A 190 -13.20 -3.75 6.80
C ILE A 190 -12.51 -4.48 7.94
N ASN A 191 -13.17 -5.51 8.49
CA ASN A 191 -12.58 -6.34 9.55
C ASN A 191 -11.32 -7.07 9.05
N HIS A 192 -10.33 -7.18 9.93
CA HIS A 192 -9.21 -8.09 9.76
C HIS A 192 -9.13 -8.99 11.00
N ASN A 193 -9.28 -10.30 10.82
CA ASN A 193 -9.51 -11.23 11.93
C ASN A 193 -8.41 -11.23 13.00
N GLN A 194 -7.19 -10.80 12.65
CA GLN A 194 -6.07 -10.72 13.58
C GLN A 194 -5.70 -9.28 13.99
N ALA A 195 -6.00 -8.29 13.15
CA ALA A 195 -5.56 -6.90 13.36
C ALA A 195 -6.73 -5.99 13.81
N GLY A 196 -7.93 -6.54 13.96
CA GLY A 196 -9.18 -5.81 14.14
C GLY A 196 -9.68 -5.21 12.82
N VAL A 197 -8.86 -4.37 12.18
CA VAL A 197 -9.20 -3.66 10.94
C VAL A 197 -8.14 -3.91 9.86
N SER A 198 -8.58 -4.04 8.61
CA SER A 198 -7.69 -4.05 7.43
C SER A 198 -7.18 -2.63 7.20
N GLY A 199 -6.10 -2.27 7.90
CA GLY A 199 -5.49 -0.94 7.86
C GLY A 199 -4.32 -0.83 6.88
N HIS A 200 -3.76 0.38 6.81
CA HIS A 200 -2.65 0.73 5.92
C HIS A 200 -1.43 -0.18 6.09
N LEU A 201 -0.99 -0.44 7.32
CA LEU A 201 0.27 -1.16 7.58
C LEU A 201 0.17 -2.64 7.18
N VAL A 202 -0.88 -3.33 7.62
CA VAL A 202 -1.13 -4.73 7.24
C VAL A 202 -1.31 -4.86 5.74
N GLY A 203 -2.13 -3.98 5.14
CA GLY A 203 -2.37 -3.99 3.70
C GLY A 203 -1.10 -3.72 2.87
N LEU A 204 -0.17 -2.90 3.37
CA LEU A 204 1.13 -2.70 2.73
C LEU A 204 1.98 -3.97 2.78
N VAL A 205 2.13 -4.59 3.95
CA VAL A 205 2.90 -5.84 4.11
C VAL A 205 2.34 -6.96 3.24
N ASP A 206 1.02 -7.19 3.29
CA ASP A 206 0.36 -8.25 2.51
C ASP A 206 0.55 -8.07 1.00
N GLY A 207 0.57 -6.81 0.55
CA GLY A 207 0.81 -6.49 -0.85
C GLY A 207 2.27 -6.53 -1.27
N SER A 208 3.22 -6.40 -0.35
CA SER A 208 4.63 -6.17 -0.67
C SER A 208 5.49 -7.42 -0.58
N MET A 209 5.05 -8.45 0.15
CA MET A 209 5.85 -9.62 0.47
C MET A 209 5.24 -10.91 -0.06
N ASP A 210 6.08 -11.86 -0.47
CA ASP A 210 5.68 -13.26 -0.57
C ASP A 210 5.64 -13.93 0.80
N ASN A 211 5.02 -15.12 0.86
CA ASN A 211 4.91 -15.92 2.07
C ASN A 211 4.37 -15.11 3.29
N SER A 212 3.61 -14.04 3.03
CA SER A 212 3.12 -13.09 4.05
C SER A 212 1.99 -13.69 4.91
N ARG A 213 1.31 -14.71 4.38
CA ARG A 213 0.22 -15.44 5.04
C ARG A 213 0.62 -15.99 6.41
N ARG A 214 1.91 -16.34 6.60
CA ARG A 214 2.43 -16.84 7.88
C ARG A 214 2.36 -15.81 9.00
N PHE A 215 2.30 -14.52 8.68
CA PHE A 215 2.17 -13.46 9.69
C PHE A 215 0.73 -13.37 10.20
N GLY A 216 -0.26 -13.64 9.34
CA GLY A 216 -1.68 -13.61 9.66
C GLY A 216 -2.20 -14.79 10.50
N VAL A 217 -1.33 -15.64 11.04
CA VAL A 217 -1.71 -16.79 11.87
C VAL A 217 -2.12 -16.36 13.28
N ASN A 218 -1.46 -15.33 13.83
CA ASN A 218 -1.73 -14.81 15.17
C ASN A 218 -1.45 -13.30 15.24
N ALA A 219 -2.32 -12.55 15.92
CA ALA A 219 -2.14 -11.14 16.22
C ALA A 219 -0.76 -10.79 16.83
N SER A 220 -0.20 -11.65 17.70
CA SER A 220 1.12 -11.42 18.30
C SER A 220 2.27 -11.46 17.27
N ILE A 221 2.13 -12.29 16.23
CA ILE A 221 3.09 -12.35 15.13
C ILE A 221 2.96 -11.09 14.28
N LEU A 222 1.74 -10.67 13.93
CA LEU A 222 1.53 -9.43 13.17
C LEU A 222 2.11 -8.21 13.88
N SER A 223 1.93 -8.09 15.21
CA SER A 223 2.43 -6.94 15.97
C SER A 223 3.95 -6.79 15.97
N VAL A 224 4.68 -7.85 15.60
CA VAL A 224 6.14 -7.85 15.48
C VAL A 224 6.55 -7.77 14.01
N ALA A 225 6.02 -8.66 13.17
CA ALA A 225 6.45 -8.77 11.78
C ALA A 225 6.10 -7.54 10.94
N VAL A 226 4.91 -6.93 11.15
CA VAL A 226 4.50 -5.76 10.36
C VAL A 226 5.45 -4.57 10.54
N PRO A 227 5.75 -4.09 11.77
CA PRO A 227 6.69 -2.98 11.94
C PRO A 227 8.11 -3.34 11.48
N GLU A 228 8.58 -4.58 11.70
CA GLU A 228 9.90 -5.01 11.24
C GLU A 228 10.01 -5.01 9.70
N ILE A 229 8.99 -5.50 9.00
CA ILE A 229 8.95 -5.50 7.53
C ILE A 229 8.92 -4.07 6.97
N LEU A 230 8.15 -3.19 7.61
CA LEU A 230 8.08 -1.77 7.20
C LEU A 230 9.38 -1.00 7.49
N ALA A 231 10.20 -1.50 8.41
CA ALA A 231 11.51 -0.96 8.73
C ALA A 231 12.64 -1.62 7.92
N LEU A 232 12.33 -2.51 6.97
CA LEU A 232 13.33 -3.05 6.06
C LEU A 232 13.90 -1.92 5.20
N GLU A 233 15.17 -1.63 5.38
CA GLU A 233 15.90 -0.71 4.53
C GLU A 233 16.49 -1.47 3.33
N ASP A 234 16.35 -0.90 2.12
CA ASP A 234 17.19 -1.36 1.01
C ASP A 234 18.63 -0.90 1.28
N ALA A 235 19.49 -1.83 1.70
CA ALA A 235 20.90 -1.58 1.98
C ALA A 235 21.67 -0.97 0.79
N LYS A 236 21.18 -1.10 -0.45
CA LYS A 236 21.79 -0.50 -1.65
C LYS A 236 21.25 0.90 -1.96
N GLN A 237 20.00 1.21 -1.61
CA GLN A 237 19.37 2.48 -1.99
C GLN A 237 19.11 3.45 -0.82
N ARG A 238 19.24 3.01 0.45
CA ARG A 238 18.85 3.80 1.65
C ARG A 238 17.49 4.48 1.46
N ARG A 239 16.51 3.71 1.03
CA ARG A 239 15.10 4.13 0.93
C ARG A 239 14.27 3.39 1.94
#